data_AF-A0A100VYC2-F1
#
_entry.id   AF-A0A100VYC2-F1
#
_cell.length_a   1.000
_cell.length_b   1.000
_cell.length_c   1.000
_cell.angle_alpha   90.00
_cell.angle_beta   90.00
_cell.angle_gamma   90.00
#
_symmetry.space_group_name_H-M   'P 1'
#
loop_
_entity.id
_entity.type
_entity.pdbx_description
1 polymer ?
#
loop_
_entity_poly.entity_id
_entity_poly.type
_entity_poly.pdbx_seq_one_letter_code
_entity_poly.pdbx_strand_id
1 'polypeptide(L)'
;MPEETYALPGPGVWFATPTGASCGFGSSEISCYGTIPGAPAAANAVTVRFGQPAWFMKTTVKPPPQARLLPPGSRLAAGGSECVVGPAQLTACRVAGEPTTGFVTEAGTTALSPVPGLPNAFPDPRRYAIDGVTDYTVGDGAKNITRYFDVDGGLRCDLTAYSGVRIHCQGKIPGRGAVNRVALDLSELVWSHAEQSIEPQYPGPVAHLDQGLAVEGYGDSGLCMALYGGGVACYDGAQSAPHGFVVTPTESWAFP
;
A
#
# COMPACT_ATOMS: atom_id res chain seq x y z
N MET A 1 -9.65 -31.04 21.30
CA MET A 1 -8.31 -31.16 20.67
C MET A 1 -7.39 -30.23 21.44
N PRO A 2 -6.13 -30.60 21.76
CA PRO A 2 -5.27 -29.74 22.55
C PRO A 2 -4.92 -28.47 21.75
N GLU A 3 -5.17 -27.32 22.36
CA GLU A 3 -4.75 -26.00 21.90
C GLU A 3 -3.24 -25.91 22.17
N GLU A 4 -2.41 -26.30 21.20
CA GLU A 4 -0.96 -26.11 21.32
C GLU A 4 -0.67 -24.61 21.16
N THR A 5 -0.39 -23.94 22.28
CA THR A 5 0.00 -22.54 22.34
C THR A 5 1.40 -22.37 21.73
N TYR A 6 1.47 -21.99 20.46
CA TYR A 6 2.72 -21.65 19.77
C TYR A 6 3.20 -20.26 20.19
N ALA A 7 3.74 -20.14 21.41
CA ALA A 7 4.45 -18.95 21.87
C ALA A 7 5.93 -19.29 22.06
N LEU A 8 6.77 -19.03 21.05
CA LEU A 8 8.22 -18.99 21.22
C LEU A 8 8.68 -17.53 21.38
N PRO A 9 9.54 -17.22 22.36
CA PRO A 9 10.01 -15.86 22.61
C PRO A 9 11.08 -15.45 21.59
N GLY A 10 10.74 -14.45 20.75
CA GLY A 10 11.54 -13.94 19.61
C GLY A 10 11.64 -14.96 18.46
N PRO A 11 12.03 -14.63 17.20
CA PRO A 11 12.07 -13.40 16.40
C PRO A 11 10.78 -13.21 15.55
N GLY A 12 9.62 -13.23 16.22
CA GLY A 12 8.31 -13.31 15.58
C GLY A 12 7.86 -14.76 15.39
N VAL A 13 6.55 -15.00 15.42
CA VAL A 13 5.97 -16.32 15.15
C VAL A 13 5.85 -16.46 13.62
N TRP A 14 6.46 -17.50 13.05
CA TRP A 14 6.48 -17.73 11.59
C TRP A 14 5.87 -19.09 11.22
N PHE A 15 5.16 -19.15 10.10
CA PHE A 15 4.57 -20.36 9.57
C PHE A 15 4.47 -20.33 8.04
N ALA A 16 4.46 -21.50 7.41
CA ALA A 16 4.23 -21.62 5.98
C ALA A 16 2.74 -21.89 5.70
N THR A 17 2.20 -21.22 4.69
CA THR A 17 0.84 -21.47 4.19
C THR A 17 0.82 -22.69 3.26
N PRO A 18 -0.34 -23.33 3.06
CA PRO A 18 -0.48 -24.36 2.04
C PRO A 18 -0.19 -23.89 0.61
N THR A 19 -0.36 -22.59 0.34
CA THR A 19 0.00 -21.97 -0.96
C THR A 19 1.49 -21.71 -1.11
N GLY A 20 2.31 -22.00 -0.09
CA GLY A 20 3.76 -21.86 -0.11
C GLY A 20 4.30 -20.48 0.30
N ALA A 21 3.44 -19.56 0.73
CA ALA A 21 3.87 -18.30 1.32
C ALA A 21 4.39 -18.52 2.75
N SER A 22 5.35 -17.72 3.18
CA SER A 22 5.84 -17.72 4.56
C SER A 22 5.28 -16.51 5.30
N CYS A 23 4.46 -16.75 6.31
CA CYS A 23 3.77 -15.75 7.09
C CYS A 23 4.42 -15.55 8.46
N GLY A 24 4.44 -14.30 8.92
CA GLY A 24 5.02 -13.90 10.19
C GLY A 24 4.13 -12.91 10.93
N PHE A 25 4.13 -13.03 12.26
CA PHE A 25 3.57 -12.02 13.16
C PHE A 25 4.66 -11.05 13.57
N GLY A 26 4.51 -9.79 13.16
CA GLY A 26 5.32 -8.67 13.61
C GLY A 26 4.76 -8.04 14.89
N SER A 27 5.40 -6.97 15.36
CA SER A 27 4.94 -6.21 16.53
C SER A 27 3.66 -5.41 16.28
N SER A 28 3.40 -5.06 15.03
CA SER A 28 2.30 -4.17 14.61
C SER A 28 1.66 -4.58 13.28
N GLU A 29 1.99 -5.77 12.79
CA GLU A 29 1.51 -6.26 11.50
C GLU A 29 1.54 -7.79 11.41
N ILE A 30 0.82 -8.32 10.42
CA ILE A 30 0.98 -9.68 9.91
C ILE A 30 1.37 -9.58 8.45
N SER A 31 2.41 -10.30 8.06
CA SER A 31 2.92 -10.27 6.69
C SER A 31 3.15 -11.69 6.18
N CYS A 32 2.68 -11.98 4.97
CA CYS A 32 2.98 -13.21 4.23
C CYS A 32 3.82 -12.88 3.01
N TYR A 33 4.95 -13.56 2.86
CA TYR A 33 5.95 -13.31 1.82
C TYR A 33 6.06 -14.50 0.88
N GLY A 34 6.39 -14.23 -0.38
CA GLY A 34 6.58 -15.23 -1.43
C GLY A 34 5.61 -15.02 -2.59
N THR A 35 5.23 -16.11 -3.25
CA THR A 35 4.20 -16.05 -4.32
C THR A 35 2.83 -15.85 -3.67
N ILE A 36 2.18 -14.73 -3.97
CA ILE A 36 0.84 -14.42 -3.46
C ILE A 36 -0.18 -14.62 -4.61
N PRO A 37 -1.05 -15.64 -4.53
CA PRO A 37 -2.02 -15.93 -5.58
C PRO A 37 -2.92 -14.73 -5.90
N GLY A 38 -3.11 -14.42 -7.19
CA GLY A 38 -3.98 -13.33 -7.62
C GLY A 38 -3.50 -11.91 -7.28
N ALA A 39 -2.30 -11.76 -6.70
CA ALA A 39 -1.71 -10.45 -6.44
C ALA A 39 -1.28 -9.74 -7.74
N PRO A 40 -1.14 -8.40 -7.72
CA PRO A 40 -0.53 -7.65 -8.82
C PRO A 40 0.86 -8.20 -9.17
N ALA A 41 1.26 -8.13 -10.44
CA ALA A 41 2.46 -8.82 -10.94
C ALA A 41 3.77 -8.48 -10.19
N ALA A 42 3.87 -7.27 -9.63
CA ALA A 42 5.03 -6.81 -8.88
C ALA A 42 5.00 -7.17 -7.38
N ALA A 43 3.85 -7.66 -6.87
CA ALA A 43 3.69 -8.00 -5.47
C ALA A 43 4.32 -9.37 -5.15
N ASN A 44 5.07 -9.41 -4.06
CA ASN A 44 5.63 -10.63 -3.49
C ASN A 44 5.36 -10.76 -1.99
N ALA A 45 4.44 -9.96 -1.47
CA ALA A 45 3.93 -10.08 -0.13
C ALA A 45 2.51 -9.51 -0.02
N VAL A 46 1.80 -9.96 1.02
CA VAL A 46 0.56 -9.36 1.51
C VAL A 46 0.74 -9.06 2.99
N THR A 47 0.34 -7.86 3.41
CA THR A 47 0.54 -7.36 4.77
C THR A 47 -0.73 -6.71 5.27
N VAL A 48 -1.04 -6.89 6.55
CA VAL A 48 -2.03 -6.09 7.27
C VAL A 48 -1.36 -5.46 8.49
N ARG A 49 -1.39 -4.13 8.57
CA ARG A 49 -0.91 -3.35 9.72
C ARG A 49 -2.08 -3.05 10.66
N PHE A 50 -1.82 -2.88 11.95
CA PHE A 50 -2.90 -2.63 12.91
C PHE A 50 -3.57 -1.28 12.66
N GLY A 51 -4.91 -1.24 12.68
CA GLY A 51 -5.68 -0.06 12.33
C GLY A 51 -5.74 0.27 10.84
N GLN A 52 -5.25 -0.61 9.96
CA GLN A 52 -5.15 -0.38 8.52
C GLN A 52 -5.65 -1.55 7.68
N PRO A 53 -6.18 -1.28 6.47
CA PRO A 53 -6.54 -2.36 5.55
C PRO A 53 -5.31 -3.17 5.15
N ALA A 54 -5.56 -4.38 4.65
CA ALA A 54 -4.51 -5.20 4.08
C ALA A 54 -4.08 -4.70 2.70
N TRP A 55 -2.81 -4.90 2.36
CA TRP A 55 -2.17 -4.42 1.14
C TRP A 55 -1.29 -5.49 0.51
N PHE A 56 -1.17 -5.43 -0.82
CA PHE A 56 -0.08 -6.10 -1.52
C PHE A 56 1.17 -5.25 -1.43
N MET A 57 2.32 -5.91 -1.30
CA MET A 57 3.62 -5.29 -1.10
C MET A 57 4.62 -5.84 -2.12
N LYS A 58 5.47 -4.95 -2.64
CA LYS A 58 6.73 -5.30 -3.29
C LYS A 58 7.85 -5.07 -2.27
N THR A 59 8.59 -6.11 -1.91
CA THR A 59 9.59 -6.03 -0.84
C THR A 59 10.81 -6.91 -1.13
N THR A 60 11.94 -6.59 -0.48
CA THR A 60 13.16 -7.42 -0.48
C THR A 60 13.27 -8.30 0.77
N VAL A 61 12.29 -8.23 1.69
CA VAL A 61 12.27 -9.04 2.92
C VAL A 61 12.32 -10.52 2.55
N LYS A 62 13.28 -11.22 3.14
CA LYS A 62 13.43 -12.67 3.02
C LYS A 62 12.87 -13.31 4.29
N PRO A 63 11.74 -14.03 4.22
CA PRO A 63 11.22 -14.71 5.39
C PRO A 63 12.21 -15.81 5.85
N PRO A 64 12.20 -16.17 7.15
CA PRO A 64 13.08 -17.20 7.66
C PRO A 64 12.81 -18.55 6.96
N PRO A 65 13.86 -19.33 6.66
CA PRO A 65 13.77 -20.55 5.85
C PRO A 65 13.06 -21.73 6.54
N GLN A 66 12.75 -21.60 7.83
CA GLN A 66 12.27 -22.69 8.70
C GLN A 66 10.81 -22.53 9.10
N ALA A 67 10.01 -21.77 8.34
CA ALA A 67 8.60 -21.61 8.62
C ALA A 67 7.87 -22.97 8.54
N ARG A 68 7.28 -23.41 9.65
CA ARG A 68 6.59 -24.71 9.72
C ARG A 68 5.29 -24.65 8.93
N LEU A 69 5.07 -25.63 8.04
CA LEU A 69 3.78 -25.80 7.37
C LEU A 69 2.71 -26.18 8.39
N LEU A 70 1.61 -25.44 8.40
CA LEU A 70 0.48 -25.72 9.27
C LEU A 70 -0.57 -26.59 8.56
N PRO A 71 -1.09 -27.64 9.22
CA PRO A 71 -2.17 -28.42 8.66
C PRO A 71 -3.49 -27.62 8.61
N PRO A 72 -4.42 -27.94 7.70
CA PRO A 72 -5.78 -27.44 7.74
C PRO A 72 -6.44 -27.66 9.11
N GLY A 73 -7.20 -26.67 9.58
CA GLY A 73 -7.77 -26.60 10.92
C GLY A 73 -6.88 -25.91 11.96
N SER A 74 -5.65 -25.51 11.58
CA SER A 74 -4.75 -24.78 12.48
C SER A 74 -5.21 -23.35 12.70
N ARG A 75 -5.01 -22.86 13.92
CA ARG A 75 -5.24 -21.48 14.34
C ARG A 75 -4.02 -20.98 15.10
N LEU A 76 -3.50 -19.82 14.73
CA LEU A 76 -2.44 -19.13 15.44
C LEU A 76 -2.94 -17.76 15.86
N ALA A 77 -2.65 -17.39 17.10
CA ALA A 77 -2.90 -16.05 17.60
C ALA A 77 -1.63 -15.54 18.29
N ALA A 78 -1.12 -14.40 17.84
CA ALA A 78 0.07 -13.77 18.39
C ALA A 78 0.02 -12.26 18.15
N GLY A 79 0.53 -11.47 19.11
CA GLY A 79 0.73 -10.03 18.91
C GLY A 79 -0.53 -9.22 18.57
N GLY A 80 -1.72 -9.61 19.02
CA GLY A 80 -2.96 -8.91 18.65
C GLY A 80 -3.47 -9.25 17.25
N SER A 81 -3.11 -10.43 16.75
CA SER A 81 -3.42 -10.88 15.41
C SER A 81 -3.75 -12.37 15.40
N GLU A 82 -4.52 -12.80 14.41
CA GLU A 82 -4.98 -14.17 14.29
C GLU A 82 -4.91 -14.66 12.85
N CYS A 83 -4.34 -15.85 12.63
CA CYS A 83 -4.38 -16.54 11.36
C CYS A 83 -5.00 -17.93 11.52
N VAL A 84 -5.77 -18.35 10.53
CA VAL A 84 -6.30 -19.70 10.40
C VAL A 84 -5.88 -20.31 9.07
N VAL A 85 -5.56 -21.60 9.10
CA VAL A 85 -5.31 -22.38 7.89
C VAL A 85 -6.48 -23.34 7.70
N GLY A 86 -7.18 -23.21 6.57
CA GLY A 86 -8.36 -23.99 6.25
C GLY A 86 -8.09 -25.09 5.22
N PRO A 87 -9.13 -25.86 4.85
CA PRO A 87 -9.08 -26.74 3.68
C PRO A 87 -8.89 -25.93 2.39
N ALA A 88 -8.65 -26.61 1.26
CA ALA A 88 -8.50 -25.99 -0.06
C ALA A 88 -7.41 -24.91 -0.17
N GLN A 89 -6.32 -25.08 0.59
CA GLN A 89 -5.19 -24.15 0.66
C GLN A 89 -5.54 -22.75 1.21
N LEU A 90 -6.64 -22.64 1.97
CA LEU A 90 -7.04 -21.38 2.58
C LEU A 90 -6.09 -20.98 3.70
N THR A 91 -5.67 -19.71 3.71
CA THR A 91 -5.07 -19.03 4.85
C THR A 91 -5.77 -17.69 5.03
N ALA A 92 -6.39 -17.46 6.19
CA ALA A 92 -7.02 -16.19 6.51
C ALA A 92 -6.34 -15.58 7.72
N CYS A 93 -5.92 -14.33 7.61
CA CYS A 93 -5.29 -13.57 8.69
C CYS A 93 -6.05 -12.29 8.94
N ARG A 94 -6.22 -11.93 10.21
CA ARG A 94 -6.92 -10.72 10.63
C ARG A 94 -6.26 -10.09 11.85
N VAL A 95 -6.50 -8.79 12.02
CA VAL A 95 -6.17 -8.09 13.26
C VAL A 95 -7.20 -8.47 14.33
N ALA A 96 -6.74 -8.81 15.52
CA ALA A 96 -7.62 -9.20 16.62
C ALA A 96 -8.47 -8.00 17.08
N GLY A 97 -9.77 -8.22 17.26
CA GLY A 97 -10.72 -7.14 17.58
C GLY A 97 -11.23 -6.36 16.37
N GLU A 98 -10.64 -6.56 15.19
CA GLU A 98 -11.07 -5.94 13.93
C GLU A 98 -11.50 -7.03 12.92
N PRO A 99 -12.72 -7.57 13.03
CA PRO A 99 -13.12 -8.78 12.30
C PRO A 99 -13.12 -8.63 10.78
N THR A 100 -13.15 -7.40 10.26
CA THR A 100 -13.15 -7.07 8.82
C THR A 100 -11.78 -6.65 8.29
N THR A 101 -10.76 -6.52 9.15
CA THR A 101 -9.43 -6.03 8.79
C THR A 101 -8.46 -7.21 8.67
N GLY A 102 -8.06 -7.52 7.45
CA GLY A 102 -7.27 -8.72 7.17
C GLY A 102 -7.21 -9.08 5.69
N PHE A 103 -6.75 -10.30 5.44
CA PHE A 103 -6.69 -10.89 4.11
C PHE A 103 -7.00 -12.39 4.16
N VAL A 104 -7.45 -12.92 3.03
CA VAL A 104 -7.67 -14.34 2.80
C VAL A 104 -6.94 -14.74 1.53
N THR A 105 -6.06 -15.73 1.62
CA THR A 105 -5.35 -16.32 0.50
C THR A 105 -5.86 -17.74 0.29
N GLU A 106 -6.20 -18.07 -0.96
CA GLU A 106 -6.67 -19.38 -1.39
C GLU A 106 -5.96 -19.78 -2.70
N ALA A 107 -6.28 -20.97 -3.21
CA ALA A 107 -5.75 -21.41 -4.49
C ALA A 107 -6.14 -20.42 -5.61
N GLY A 108 -5.15 -19.70 -6.14
CA GLY A 108 -5.31 -18.79 -7.29
C GLY A 108 -5.81 -17.38 -6.96
N THR A 109 -6.16 -17.07 -5.71
CA THR A 109 -6.68 -15.74 -5.35
C THR A 109 -6.26 -15.31 -3.94
N THR A 110 -6.12 -14.01 -3.74
CA THR A 110 -6.01 -13.37 -2.44
C THR A 110 -7.01 -12.22 -2.38
N ALA A 111 -7.91 -12.28 -1.40
CA ALA A 111 -8.86 -11.23 -1.09
C ALA A 111 -8.32 -10.37 0.05
N LEU A 112 -8.32 -9.06 -0.13
CA LEU A 112 -7.97 -8.09 0.90
C LEU A 112 -9.25 -7.48 1.49
N SER A 113 -9.18 -7.12 2.77
CA SER A 113 -10.19 -6.30 3.43
C SER A 113 -10.58 -5.08 2.58
N PRO A 114 -11.87 -4.68 2.56
CA PRO A 114 -12.29 -3.51 1.80
C PRO A 114 -11.58 -2.24 2.25
N VAL A 115 -11.28 -1.36 1.29
CA VAL A 115 -10.89 0.03 1.59
C VAL A 115 -12.19 0.84 1.67
N PRO A 116 -12.63 1.30 2.86
CA PRO A 116 -13.88 2.05 2.99
C PRO A 116 -13.74 3.47 2.43
N GLY A 117 -14.87 4.04 1.99
CA GLY A 117 -14.99 5.48 1.73
C GLY A 117 -14.60 5.97 0.34
N LEU A 118 -13.99 5.14 -0.52
CA LEU A 118 -13.59 5.57 -1.87
C LEU A 118 -14.76 5.53 -2.88
N PRO A 119 -14.86 6.49 -3.81
CA PRO A 119 -15.86 6.45 -4.88
C PRO A 119 -15.70 5.22 -5.77
N ASN A 120 -16.81 4.66 -6.27
CA ASN A 120 -16.78 3.48 -7.17
C ASN A 120 -15.96 3.69 -8.46
N ALA A 121 -15.84 4.93 -8.93
CA ALA A 121 -15.05 5.28 -10.11
C ALA A 121 -13.55 5.42 -9.82
N PHE A 122 -13.16 5.52 -8.54
CA PHE A 122 -11.77 5.62 -8.14
C PHE A 122 -11.07 4.26 -8.34
N PRO A 123 -9.83 4.24 -8.86
CA PRO A 123 -9.07 3.00 -9.00
C PRO A 123 -8.95 2.26 -7.67
N ASP A 124 -9.34 0.99 -7.63
CA ASP A 124 -9.28 0.17 -6.41
C ASP A 124 -7.81 0.01 -5.96
N PRO A 125 -7.43 0.57 -4.79
CA PRO A 125 -6.04 0.51 -4.32
C PRO A 125 -5.50 -0.90 -4.13
N ARG A 126 -6.39 -1.88 -3.93
CA ARG A 126 -6.04 -3.30 -3.74
C ARG A 126 -5.54 -3.96 -5.02
N ARG A 127 -5.56 -3.25 -6.16
CA ARG A 127 -4.98 -3.71 -7.43
C ARG A 127 -3.54 -3.24 -7.65
N TYR A 128 -2.97 -2.54 -6.68
CA TYR A 128 -1.62 -2.00 -6.72
C TYR A 128 -0.80 -2.59 -5.58
N ALA A 129 0.50 -2.77 -5.81
CA ALA A 129 1.45 -3.18 -4.78
C ALA A 129 2.15 -1.93 -4.23
N ILE A 130 2.21 -1.77 -2.92
CA ILE A 130 3.02 -0.72 -2.31
C ILE A 130 4.50 -1.05 -2.58
N ASP A 131 5.23 -0.11 -3.20
CA ASP A 131 6.65 -0.28 -3.47
C ASP A 131 7.47 0.01 -2.21
N GLY A 132 7.83 -1.06 -1.50
CA GLY A 132 8.72 -1.03 -0.35
C GLY A 132 10.19 -1.28 -0.70
N VAL A 133 10.57 -1.21 -1.99
CA VAL A 133 11.94 -1.45 -2.47
C VAL A 133 12.59 -0.17 -2.95
N THR A 134 11.84 0.65 -3.69
CA THR A 134 12.35 1.91 -4.23
C THR A 134 12.35 2.98 -3.15
N ASP A 135 13.48 3.66 -2.98
CA ASP A 135 13.55 4.85 -2.14
C ASP A 135 13.11 6.08 -2.94
N TYR A 136 11.95 6.63 -2.58
CA TYR A 136 11.41 7.86 -3.17
C TYR A 136 11.86 9.12 -2.42
N THR A 137 12.69 8.94 -1.40
CA THR A 137 13.33 10.01 -0.66
C THR A 137 14.53 10.50 -1.48
N VAL A 138 14.64 11.81 -1.74
CA VAL A 138 15.73 12.34 -2.59
C VAL A 138 16.75 13.06 -1.72
N GLY A 139 18.00 12.60 -1.80
CA GLY A 139 19.14 13.14 -1.05
C GLY A 139 19.14 12.78 0.44
N ASP A 140 20.12 13.31 1.18
CA ASP A 140 20.31 13.03 2.60
C ASP A 140 20.15 14.31 3.44
N GLY A 141 19.30 14.27 4.47
CA GLY A 141 19.13 15.39 5.38
C GLY A 141 18.15 15.16 6.51
N ALA A 142 18.26 15.98 7.56
CA ALA A 142 17.51 15.81 8.82
C ALA A 142 15.97 15.99 8.71
N LYS A 143 15.46 16.29 7.52
CA LYS A 143 14.04 16.58 7.26
C LYS A 143 13.48 15.83 6.05
N ASN A 144 14.09 14.71 5.65
CA ASN A 144 13.62 13.99 4.48
C ASN A 144 12.36 13.16 4.79
N ILE A 145 11.20 13.82 4.72
CA ILE A 145 9.86 13.27 5.00
C ILE A 145 8.94 13.31 3.78
N THR A 146 9.48 13.77 2.64
CA THR A 146 8.75 13.92 1.39
C THR A 146 9.27 12.90 0.38
N ARG A 147 8.34 12.16 -0.22
CA ARG A 147 8.64 11.24 -1.32
C ARG A 147 8.38 11.96 -2.63
N TYR A 148 9.34 11.91 -3.55
CA TYR A 148 9.23 12.48 -4.89
C TYR A 148 9.27 11.35 -5.91
N PHE A 149 8.37 11.40 -6.89
CA PHE A 149 8.30 10.38 -7.93
C PHE A 149 7.73 10.93 -9.23
N ASP A 150 8.27 10.43 -10.34
CA ASP A 150 7.71 10.64 -11.67
C ASP A 150 6.79 9.46 -12.02
N VAL A 151 5.71 9.73 -12.76
CA VAL A 151 4.83 8.67 -13.32
C VAL A 151 4.68 8.85 -14.83
N ASP A 152 4.20 7.79 -15.49
CA ASP A 152 3.80 7.85 -16.88
C ASP A 152 2.76 8.94 -17.12
N GLY A 153 2.80 9.56 -18.31
CA GLY A 153 2.02 10.76 -18.61
C GLY A 153 2.74 12.08 -18.27
N GLY A 154 4.00 12.00 -17.79
CA GLY A 154 4.86 13.16 -17.59
C GLY A 154 4.46 14.00 -16.38
N LEU A 155 3.87 13.36 -15.36
CA LEU A 155 3.58 14.01 -14.09
C LEU A 155 4.73 13.74 -13.12
N ARG A 156 5.17 14.80 -12.43
CA ARG A 156 5.99 14.70 -11.23
C ARG A 156 5.11 14.92 -10.02
N CYS A 157 5.24 14.07 -9.01
CA CYS A 157 4.49 14.17 -7.78
C CYS A 157 5.40 14.24 -6.56
N ASP A 158 4.89 14.88 -5.52
CA ASP A 158 5.43 14.79 -4.18
C ASP A 158 4.34 14.38 -3.18
N LEU A 159 4.76 13.64 -2.16
CA LEU A 159 3.89 13.13 -1.10
C LEU A 159 4.58 13.35 0.24
N THR A 160 4.00 14.22 1.07
CA THR A 160 4.48 14.54 2.41
C THR A 160 3.42 14.21 3.44
N ALA A 161 3.83 13.54 4.52
CA ALA A 161 2.91 12.93 5.46
C ALA A 161 3.52 12.97 6.88
N TYR A 162 3.46 14.12 7.55
CA TYR A 162 3.98 14.29 8.91
C TYR A 162 3.01 15.06 9.82
N SER A 163 2.36 16.10 9.30
CA SER A 163 1.37 16.92 10.03
C SER A 163 0.04 16.99 9.29
N GLY A 164 -0.36 15.86 8.71
CA GLY A 164 -1.40 15.76 7.70
C GLY A 164 -0.79 15.57 6.31
N VAL A 165 -1.66 15.15 5.39
CA VAL A 165 -1.29 14.71 4.04
C VAL A 165 -1.13 15.91 3.15
N ARG A 166 -0.05 15.93 2.40
CA ARG A 166 0.14 16.84 1.28
C ARG A 166 0.55 16.03 0.07
N ILE A 167 -0.23 16.12 -0.99
CA ILE A 167 0.04 15.45 -2.24
C ILE A 167 -0.01 16.49 -3.35
N HIS A 168 1.07 16.63 -4.09
CA HIS A 168 1.11 17.46 -5.27
C HIS A 168 1.44 16.61 -6.47
N CYS A 169 0.79 16.88 -7.60
CA CYS A 169 1.21 16.36 -8.89
C CYS A 169 1.18 17.48 -9.93
N GLN A 170 2.26 17.60 -10.70
CA GLN A 170 2.45 18.64 -11.69
C GLN A 170 2.85 18.05 -13.04
N GLY A 171 2.26 18.58 -14.10
CA GLY A 171 2.49 18.23 -15.49
C GLY A 171 1.25 18.56 -16.33
N LYS A 172 1.04 17.87 -17.45
CA LYS A 172 -0.16 18.09 -18.26
C LYS A 172 -1.39 17.54 -17.51
N ILE A 173 -2.40 18.39 -17.28
CA ILE A 173 -3.66 17.99 -16.62
C ILE A 173 -4.82 18.04 -17.63
N PRO A 174 -5.23 16.89 -18.20
CA PRO A 174 -6.29 16.85 -19.19
C PRO A 174 -7.62 17.40 -18.70
N GLY A 175 -8.32 18.09 -19.62
CA GLY A 175 -9.63 18.69 -19.33
C GLY A 175 -9.58 19.97 -18.48
N ARG A 176 -8.40 20.50 -18.12
CA ARG A 176 -8.28 21.68 -17.22
C ARG A 176 -7.55 22.90 -17.81
N GLY A 177 -7.46 23.01 -19.13
CA GLY A 177 -6.91 24.19 -19.80
C GLY A 177 -5.44 24.45 -19.44
N ALA A 178 -5.15 25.62 -18.86
CA ALA A 178 -3.79 26.01 -18.46
C ALA A 178 -3.36 25.46 -17.09
N VAL A 179 -4.25 24.80 -16.34
CA VAL A 179 -3.90 24.13 -15.07
C VAL A 179 -2.86 23.06 -15.35
N ASN A 180 -1.77 23.10 -14.59
CA ASN A 180 -0.70 22.11 -14.67
C ASN A 180 -0.34 21.50 -13.31
N ARG A 181 -1.04 21.88 -12.22
CA ARG A 181 -0.83 21.30 -10.90
C ARG A 181 -2.15 20.98 -10.20
N VAL A 182 -2.18 19.83 -9.55
CA VAL A 182 -3.18 19.46 -8.54
C VAL A 182 -2.49 19.33 -7.18
N ALA A 183 -3.11 19.88 -6.16
CA ALA A 183 -2.67 19.83 -4.78
C ALA A 183 -3.80 19.28 -3.92
N LEU A 184 -3.47 18.35 -3.04
CA LEU A 184 -4.30 17.89 -1.92
C LEU A 184 -3.53 18.23 -0.65
N ASP A 185 -3.87 19.36 -0.02
CA ASP A 185 -3.21 19.86 1.18
C ASP A 185 -4.16 19.78 2.36
N LEU A 186 -3.90 18.89 3.32
CA LEU A 186 -4.73 18.73 4.52
C LEU A 186 -6.22 18.55 4.17
N SER A 187 -6.49 17.67 3.20
CA SER A 187 -7.83 17.42 2.62
C SER A 187 -8.39 18.54 1.74
N GLU A 188 -7.67 19.65 1.54
CA GLU A 188 -8.07 20.71 0.61
C GLU A 188 -7.55 20.44 -0.81
N LEU A 189 -8.48 20.34 -1.77
CA LEU A 189 -8.17 20.12 -3.19
C LEU A 189 -8.06 21.45 -3.95
N VAL A 190 -6.90 21.69 -4.55
CA VAL A 190 -6.63 22.89 -5.36
C VAL A 190 -6.09 22.50 -6.73
N TRP A 191 -6.71 23.05 -7.77
CA TRP A 191 -6.24 22.97 -9.15
C TRP A 191 -5.64 24.32 -9.53
N SER A 192 -4.36 24.35 -9.88
CA SER A 192 -3.64 25.60 -10.12
C SER A 192 -2.69 25.53 -11.31
N HIS A 193 -2.26 26.70 -11.77
CA HIS A 193 -1.05 26.81 -12.58
C HIS A 193 0.17 27.04 -11.67
N ALA A 194 1.29 26.41 -12.00
CA ALA A 194 2.57 26.56 -11.34
C ALA A 194 3.67 26.73 -12.38
N GLU A 195 4.38 27.85 -12.31
CA GLU A 195 5.50 28.17 -13.21
C GLU A 195 6.75 27.34 -12.88
N GLN A 196 6.95 27.06 -11.59
CA GLN A 196 8.06 26.26 -11.08
C GLN A 196 7.66 24.79 -11.01
N SER A 197 8.55 23.91 -11.45
CA SER A 197 8.43 22.47 -11.26
C SER A 197 8.46 22.10 -9.79
N ILE A 198 7.82 20.99 -9.44
CA ILE A 198 8.08 20.30 -8.16
C ILE A 198 9.55 19.85 -8.18
N GLU A 199 10.35 20.42 -7.29
CA GLU A 199 11.77 20.09 -7.15
C GLU A 199 12.03 19.52 -5.75
N PRO A 200 12.83 18.45 -5.63
CA PRO A 200 13.23 17.93 -4.35
C PRO A 200 14.00 18.96 -3.50
N GLN A 201 13.82 18.87 -2.18
CA GLN A 201 14.54 19.74 -1.25
C GLN A 201 16.06 19.57 -1.32
N TYR A 202 16.53 18.35 -1.62
CA TYR A 202 17.94 18.02 -1.75
C TYR A 202 18.25 17.57 -3.18
N PRO A 203 19.47 17.83 -3.70
CA PRO A 203 19.84 17.39 -5.04
C PRO A 203 19.86 15.86 -5.13
N GLY A 204 19.31 15.33 -6.22
CA GLY A 204 19.33 13.91 -6.52
C GLY A 204 18.35 13.55 -7.63
N PRO A 205 18.44 12.31 -8.15
CA PRO A 205 17.47 11.83 -9.12
C PRO A 205 16.10 11.61 -8.45
N VAL A 206 15.04 11.94 -9.18
CA VAL A 206 13.67 11.54 -8.82
C VAL A 206 13.41 10.17 -9.44
N ALA A 207 12.97 9.21 -8.64
CA ALA A 207 12.67 7.88 -9.11
C ALA A 207 11.34 7.85 -9.89
N HIS A 208 11.22 6.92 -10.83
CA HIS A 208 9.95 6.64 -11.48
C HIS A 208 9.13 5.63 -10.66
N LEU A 209 7.82 5.83 -10.57
CA LEU A 209 6.88 4.88 -9.99
C LEU A 209 6.21 4.10 -11.13
N ASP A 210 6.61 2.83 -11.29
CA ASP A 210 6.10 1.97 -12.36
C ASP A 210 4.60 1.68 -12.21
N GLN A 211 3.91 1.47 -13.34
CA GLN A 211 2.49 1.11 -13.35
C GLN A 211 2.20 -0.13 -12.50
N GLY A 212 1.08 -0.09 -11.77
CA GLY A 212 0.70 -1.18 -10.86
C GLY A 212 1.38 -1.12 -9.49
N LEU A 213 2.24 -0.11 -9.26
CA LEU A 213 2.80 0.21 -7.96
C LEU A 213 2.12 1.41 -7.30
N ALA A 214 2.30 1.50 -5.99
CA ALA A 214 1.84 2.61 -5.18
C ALA A 214 2.93 3.09 -4.22
N VAL A 215 2.87 4.38 -3.87
CA VAL A 215 3.70 5.02 -2.85
C VAL A 215 2.79 5.51 -1.73
N GLU A 216 3.08 5.06 -0.51
CA GLU A 216 2.40 5.52 0.70
C GLU A 216 3.12 6.69 1.37
N GLY A 217 2.42 7.45 2.20
CA GLY A 217 3.01 8.49 3.05
C GLY A 217 3.59 7.90 4.32
N TYR A 218 4.48 8.63 4.98
CA TYR A 218 4.86 8.28 6.36
C TYR A 218 3.62 8.28 7.27
N GLY A 219 3.52 7.29 8.16
CA GLY A 219 2.35 7.14 9.03
C GLY A 219 1.04 6.93 8.28
N ASP A 220 1.11 6.44 7.04
CA ASP A 220 -0.02 5.89 6.28
C ASP A 220 -1.16 6.88 6.02
N SER A 221 -0.80 8.15 5.98
CA SER A 221 -1.77 9.22 5.87
C SER A 221 -2.20 9.48 4.42
N GLY A 222 -1.47 9.02 3.39
CA GLY A 222 -1.90 9.16 1.99
C GLY A 222 -1.29 8.10 1.08
N LEU A 223 -1.91 7.88 -0.08
CA LEU A 223 -1.45 6.91 -1.08
C LEU A 223 -1.56 7.51 -2.47
N CYS A 224 -0.54 7.27 -3.30
CA CYS A 224 -0.57 7.54 -4.73
C CYS A 224 -0.27 6.27 -5.52
N MET A 225 -1.05 6.01 -6.57
CA MET A 225 -0.95 4.84 -7.43
C MET A 225 -0.57 5.26 -8.85
N ALA A 226 0.45 4.64 -9.43
CA ALA A 226 0.75 4.78 -10.85
C ALA A 226 -0.20 3.90 -11.66
N LEU A 227 -1.09 4.53 -12.42
CA LEU A 227 -2.22 3.87 -13.06
C LEU A 227 -1.79 3.02 -14.25
N TYR A 228 -2.48 1.89 -14.44
CA TYR A 228 -2.38 1.13 -15.69
C TYR A 228 -2.85 2.02 -16.86
N GLY A 229 -1.99 2.20 -17.86
CA GLY A 229 -2.25 3.12 -18.98
C GLY A 229 -1.78 4.55 -18.76
N GLY A 230 -1.13 4.83 -17.63
CA GLY A 230 -0.46 6.10 -17.32
C GLY A 230 -1.28 7.05 -16.46
N GLY A 231 -0.60 8.00 -15.85
CA GLY A 231 -1.15 8.94 -14.89
C GLY A 231 -1.09 8.43 -13.44
N VAL A 232 -1.81 9.12 -12.57
CA VAL A 232 -1.77 8.91 -11.12
C VAL A 232 -3.16 9.03 -10.52
N ALA A 233 -3.44 8.24 -9.49
CA ALA A 233 -4.56 8.45 -8.59
C ALA A 233 -4.04 8.54 -7.16
N CYS A 234 -4.41 9.60 -6.45
CA CYS A 234 -3.97 9.86 -5.09
C CYS A 234 -5.14 10.18 -4.18
N TYR A 235 -5.04 9.82 -2.90
CA TYR A 235 -6.01 10.19 -1.89
C TYR A 235 -5.38 10.33 -0.50
N ASP A 236 -6.02 11.12 0.37
CA ASP A 236 -5.71 11.10 1.80
C ASP A 236 -6.34 9.87 2.44
N GLY A 237 -5.58 9.09 3.20
CA GLY A 237 -5.98 7.84 3.84
C GLY A 237 -7.06 7.99 4.93
N ALA A 238 -7.83 9.09 4.93
CA ALA A 238 -8.92 9.32 5.86
C ALA A 238 -10.05 8.29 5.65
N GLN A 239 -10.31 7.46 6.66
CA GLN A 239 -11.19 6.29 6.52
C GLN A 239 -12.67 6.62 6.28
N SER A 240 -13.14 7.81 6.69
CA SER A 240 -14.57 8.17 6.67
C SER A 240 -14.98 9.12 5.55
N ALA A 241 -14.04 9.93 5.05
CA ALA A 241 -14.27 10.93 4.01
C ALA A 241 -12.93 11.22 3.30
N PRO A 242 -12.42 10.25 2.52
CA PRO A 242 -11.16 10.40 1.83
C PRO A 242 -11.30 11.43 0.72
N HIS A 243 -10.40 12.40 0.67
CA HIS A 243 -10.29 13.33 -0.43
C HIS A 243 -9.25 12.80 -1.42
N GLY A 244 -9.46 13.02 -2.71
CA GLY A 244 -8.50 12.54 -3.69
C GLY A 244 -8.72 13.07 -5.08
N PHE A 245 -7.79 12.70 -5.95
CA PHE A 245 -7.81 13.07 -7.35
C PHE A 245 -7.28 11.94 -8.24
N VAL A 246 -7.68 12.01 -9.50
CA VAL A 246 -7.21 11.15 -10.57
C VAL A 246 -6.79 12.03 -11.73
N VAL A 247 -5.60 11.79 -12.27
CA VAL A 247 -5.11 12.38 -13.51
C VAL A 247 -4.67 11.24 -14.41
N THR A 248 -5.36 11.04 -15.52
CA THR A 248 -4.99 10.08 -16.58
C THR A 248 -4.48 10.86 -17.80
N PRO A 249 -4.03 10.20 -18.89
CA PRO A 249 -3.66 10.90 -20.12
C PRO A 249 -4.82 11.62 -20.81
N THR A 250 -6.08 11.25 -20.50
CA THR A 250 -7.27 11.75 -21.20
C THR A 250 -8.23 12.55 -20.34
N GLU A 251 -8.22 12.34 -19.01
CA GLU A 251 -9.15 13.00 -18.11
C GLU A 251 -8.52 13.32 -16.75
N SER A 252 -9.17 14.21 -15.99
CA SER A 252 -8.77 14.54 -14.63
C SER A 252 -9.97 14.94 -13.78
N TRP A 253 -10.09 14.35 -12.60
CA TRP A 253 -11.21 14.59 -11.67
C TRP A 253 -10.75 14.45 -10.21
N ALA A 254 -11.61 14.88 -9.29
CA ALA A 254 -11.36 14.79 -7.85
C ALA A 254 -12.67 14.58 -7.09
N PHE A 255 -12.53 14.21 -5.82
CA PHE A 255 -13.61 13.98 -4.88
C PHE A 255 -13.19 14.48 -3.48
N PRO A 256 -14.14 14.99 -2.68
CA PRO A 256 -13.92 15.22 -1.26
C PRO A 256 -13.92 13.90 -0.47
#